data_AF-A0A7S0SY32-F1
#
_entry.id   AF-A0A7S0SY32-F1
#
_cell.length_a   1.000
_cell.length_b   1.000
_cell.length_c   1.000
_cell.angle_alpha   90.00
_cell.angle_beta   90.00
_cell.angle_gamma   90.00
#
_symmetry.space_group_name_H-M   'P 1'
#
loop_
_entity.id
_entity.type
_entity.pdbx_description
1 polymer ?
#
loop_
_entity_poly.entity_id
_entity_poly.type
_entity_poly.pdbx_seq_one_letter_code
_entity_poly.pdbx_strand_id
1 'polypeptide(L)'
;KHNHINDYKQIVNNIYPNNEILIYSWMDATLRELTTLIQDVVNISRHKTSEISFTLVYSNGNGILQMKPIGKVHAIKEGSDDLKTLKSLNFQIGDILDICIYTNNNPPQLHLPNQRRY
;
A
#
# COMPACT_ATOMS: atom_id res chain seq x y z
N LYS A 1 0.24 1.40 9.23
CA LYS A 1 -1.19 1.83 9.26
C LYS A 1 -1.37 2.89 8.18
N HIS A 2 -2.52 2.96 7.52
CA HIS A 2 -2.86 4.05 6.60
C HIS A 2 -2.90 5.41 7.31
N ASN A 3 -2.58 6.48 6.60
CA ASN A 3 -2.66 7.85 7.11
C ASN A 3 -4.11 8.24 7.41
N HIS A 4 -4.31 9.24 8.26
CA HIS A 4 -5.64 9.77 8.51
C HIS A 4 -6.03 10.77 7.42
N ILE A 5 -7.31 10.86 7.07
CA ILE A 5 -7.81 11.79 6.04
C ILE A 5 -7.44 13.27 6.31
N ASN A 6 -7.19 13.61 7.57
CA ASN A 6 -6.79 14.96 7.98
C ASN A 6 -5.35 15.29 7.57
N ASP A 7 -4.48 14.27 7.41
CA ASP A 7 -3.08 14.44 7.05
C ASP A 7 -2.94 14.97 5.61
N TYR A 8 -3.99 14.80 4.81
CA TYR A 8 -4.09 15.22 3.43
C TYR A 8 -4.76 16.59 3.22
N LYS A 9 -5.20 17.27 4.29
CA LYS A 9 -5.86 18.58 4.16
C LYS A 9 -4.98 19.65 3.52
N GLN A 10 -3.66 19.50 3.61
CA GLN A 10 -2.69 20.48 3.12
C GLN A 10 -2.14 20.14 1.72
N ILE A 11 -2.67 19.12 1.02
CA ILE A 11 -2.25 18.79 -0.36
C ILE A 11 -2.42 20.01 -1.28
N VAL A 12 -3.45 20.83 -1.06
CA VAL A 12 -3.69 22.06 -1.85
C VAL A 12 -2.51 23.04 -1.80
N ASN A 13 -1.64 22.94 -0.79
CA ASN A 13 -0.42 23.72 -0.62
C ASN A 13 0.84 22.92 -1.00
N ASN A 14 0.70 21.79 -1.70
CA ASN A 14 1.76 20.80 -1.99
C ASN A 14 2.46 20.27 -0.73
N ILE A 15 1.72 20.14 0.37
CA ILE A 15 2.23 19.53 1.60
C ILE A 15 1.60 18.15 1.75
N TYR A 16 2.42 17.12 1.65
CA TYR A 16 2.04 15.72 1.77
C TYR A 16 2.51 15.14 3.12
N PRO A 17 1.88 14.07 3.61
CA PRO A 17 2.42 13.29 4.72
C PRO A 17 3.85 12.80 4.42
N ASN A 18 4.69 12.65 5.45
CA ASN A 18 6.10 12.27 5.28
C ASN A 18 6.27 10.97 4.46
N ASN A 19 7.40 10.87 3.75
CA ASN A 19 7.84 9.71 2.93
C ASN A 19 7.01 9.47 1.65
N GLU A 20 6.82 10.53 0.86
CA GLU A 20 6.24 10.45 -0.49
C GLU A 20 7.21 9.82 -1.51
N ILE A 21 6.66 9.09 -2.49
CA ILE A 21 7.38 8.55 -3.64
C ILE A 21 6.61 8.95 -4.90
N LEU A 22 7.31 9.49 -5.90
CA LEU A 22 6.74 9.79 -7.22
C LEU A 22 6.98 8.62 -8.18
N ILE A 23 5.91 8.16 -8.83
CA ILE A 23 5.95 7.08 -9.80
C ILE A 23 5.41 7.59 -11.13
N TYR A 24 6.21 7.48 -12.18
CA TYR A 24 5.76 7.71 -13.56
C TYR A 24 5.22 6.41 -14.12
N SER A 25 3.92 6.38 -14.41
CA SER A 25 3.24 5.18 -14.91
C SER A 25 2.02 5.54 -15.76
N TRP A 26 1.36 4.50 -16.26
CA TRP A 26 0.21 4.60 -17.15
C TRP A 26 -1.05 4.06 -16.48
N MET A 27 -2.23 4.37 -17.04
CA MET A 27 -3.52 3.99 -16.46
C MET A 27 -3.79 2.46 -16.46
N ASP A 28 -3.06 1.71 -17.27
CA ASP A 28 -3.07 0.24 -17.31
C ASP A 28 -2.13 -0.39 -16.27
N ALA A 29 -1.35 0.40 -15.53
CA ALA A 29 -0.50 -0.11 -14.47
C ALA A 29 -1.32 -0.80 -13.37
N THR A 30 -0.86 -1.97 -12.98
CA THR A 30 -1.50 -2.86 -12.01
C THR A 30 -1.00 -2.61 -10.59
N LEU A 31 -1.77 -2.99 -9.57
CA LEU A 31 -1.31 -2.93 -8.18
C LEU A 31 -0.05 -3.79 -7.95
N ARG A 32 0.11 -4.90 -8.70
CA ARG A 32 1.33 -5.71 -8.69
C ARG A 32 2.54 -4.93 -9.19
N GLU A 33 2.43 -4.25 -10.33
CA GLU A 33 3.53 -3.44 -10.87
C GLU A 33 3.91 -2.29 -9.94
N LEU A 34 2.90 -1.59 -9.38
CA LEU A 34 3.15 -0.54 -8.38
C LEU A 34 3.88 -1.12 -7.14
N THR A 35 3.51 -2.32 -6.71
CA THR A 35 4.19 -3.00 -5.59
C THR A 35 5.65 -3.30 -5.91
N THR A 36 5.96 -3.74 -7.13
CA THR A 36 7.34 -3.97 -7.57
C THR A 36 8.16 -2.67 -7.54
N LEU A 37 7.59 -1.55 -8.01
CA LEU A 37 8.26 -0.24 -7.96
C LEU A 37 8.49 0.23 -6.51
N ILE A 38 7.53 0.01 -5.62
CA ILE A 38 7.69 0.32 -4.18
C ILE A 38 8.78 -0.54 -3.57
N GLN A 39 8.87 -1.81 -3.96
CA GLN A 39 9.91 -2.72 -3.49
C GLN A 39 11.32 -2.24 -3.86
N ASP A 40 11.50 -1.59 -5.00
CA ASP A 40 12.81 -1.04 -5.39
C ASP A 40 13.32 0.04 -4.44
N VAL A 41 12.41 0.78 -3.80
CA VAL A 41 12.73 1.92 -2.92
C VAL A 41 12.62 1.55 -1.43
N VAL A 42 11.64 0.74 -1.04
CA VAL A 42 11.30 0.47 0.37
C VAL A 42 11.58 -0.99 0.73
N ASN A 43 12.75 -1.25 1.33
CA ASN A 43 13.24 -2.60 1.63
C ASN A 43 12.26 -3.49 2.42
N ILE A 44 11.52 -2.95 3.39
CA ILE A 44 10.59 -3.73 4.24
C ILE A 44 9.42 -4.32 3.44
N SER A 45 9.07 -3.75 2.29
CA SER A 45 8.02 -4.29 1.41
C SER A 45 8.43 -5.56 0.67
N ARG A 46 9.72 -5.93 0.67
CA ARG A 46 10.24 -7.18 0.08
C ARG A 46 10.12 -8.40 1.02
N HIS A 47 9.81 -8.18 2.29
CA HIS A 47 9.79 -9.28 3.26
C HIS A 47 8.72 -10.32 2.89
N LYS A 48 9.00 -11.60 3.15
CA LYS A 48 8.16 -12.73 2.69
C LYS A 48 6.72 -12.69 3.20
N THR A 49 6.50 -12.03 4.34
CA THR A 49 5.18 -11.87 4.97
C THR A 49 4.62 -10.45 4.78
N SER A 50 5.24 -9.64 3.92
CA SER A 50 4.78 -8.28 3.67
C SER A 50 3.53 -8.27 2.80
N GLU A 51 2.58 -7.44 3.19
CA GLU A 51 1.38 -7.12 2.43
C GLU A 51 1.31 -5.61 2.24
N ILE A 52 1.18 -5.16 1.00
CA ILE A 52 1.07 -3.76 0.62
C ILE A 52 -0.42 -3.47 0.40
N SER A 53 -1.00 -2.64 1.25
CA SER A 53 -2.39 -2.21 1.16
C SER A 53 -2.46 -0.85 0.49
N PHE A 54 -3.35 -0.71 -0.49
CA PHE A 54 -3.53 0.50 -1.28
C PHE A 54 -4.89 1.14 -0.96
N THR A 55 -4.86 2.46 -0.77
CA THR A 55 -6.04 3.30 -0.54
C THR A 55 -5.98 4.50 -1.45
N LEU A 56 -7.03 4.71 -2.25
CA LEU A 56 -7.18 5.89 -3.10
C LEU A 56 -7.60 7.08 -2.25
N VAL A 57 -6.88 8.19 -2.37
CA VAL A 57 -7.21 9.48 -1.77
C VAL A 57 -7.58 10.44 -2.89
N TYR A 58 -8.83 10.89 -2.90
CA TYR A 58 -9.39 11.68 -4.01
C TYR A 58 -10.42 12.67 -3.49
N SER A 59 -10.67 13.73 -4.26
CA SER A 59 -11.73 14.70 -3.97
C SER A 59 -13.00 14.29 -4.69
N ASN A 60 -14.12 14.22 -3.97
CA ASN A 60 -15.40 13.95 -4.61
C ASN A 60 -15.92 15.18 -5.38
N GLY A 61 -17.07 15.03 -6.06
CA GLY A 61 -17.68 16.13 -6.83
C GLY A 61 -18.02 17.40 -6.04
N ASN A 62 -18.08 17.31 -4.70
CA ASN A 62 -18.33 18.45 -3.81
C ASN A 62 -17.03 19.08 -3.27
N GLY A 63 -15.86 18.64 -3.74
CA GLY A 63 -14.57 19.10 -3.25
C GLY A 63 -14.16 18.50 -1.89
N ILE A 64 -14.89 17.49 -1.41
CA ILE A 64 -14.61 16.86 -0.11
C ILE A 64 -13.68 15.68 -0.35
N LEU A 65 -12.56 15.69 0.38
CA LEU A 65 -11.56 14.64 0.33
C LEU A 65 -12.09 13.33 0.93
N GLN A 66 -11.83 12.21 0.25
CA GLN A 66 -12.24 10.87 0.64
C GLN A 66 -11.07 9.89 0.54
N MET A 67 -11.11 8.85 1.37
CA MET A 67 -10.21 7.69 1.27
C MET A 67 -11.04 6.45 0.95
N LYS A 68 -10.61 5.68 -0.05
CA LYS A 68 -11.26 4.44 -0.48
C LYS A 68 -10.22 3.32 -0.57
N PRO A 69 -10.28 2.29 0.27
CA PRO A 69 -9.46 1.09 0.09
C PRO A 69 -9.73 0.47 -1.28
N ILE A 70 -8.68 0.16 -2.04
CA ILE A 70 -8.79 -0.32 -3.43
C ILE A 70 -8.24 -1.73 -3.63
N GLY A 71 -7.33 -2.17 -2.77
CA GLY A 71 -6.87 -3.55 -2.77
C GLY A 71 -5.60 -3.75 -1.98
N LYS A 72 -5.15 -5.00 -1.94
CA LYS A 72 -3.91 -5.38 -1.29
C LYS A 72 -3.11 -6.37 -2.11
N VAL A 73 -1.78 -6.25 -2.06
CA VAL A 73 -0.86 -7.10 -2.80
C VAL A 73 0.13 -7.72 -1.83
N HIS A 74 0.25 -9.04 -1.86
CA HIS A 74 1.27 -9.74 -1.09
C HIS A 74 2.63 -9.62 -1.79
N ALA A 75 3.70 -9.44 -1.02
CA ALA A 75 5.02 -9.12 -1.55
C ALA A 75 5.55 -10.14 -2.58
N ILE A 76 5.23 -11.42 -2.39
CA ILE A 76 5.74 -12.52 -3.22
C ILE A 76 4.65 -13.34 -3.91
N LYS A 77 3.47 -13.45 -3.28
CA LYS A 77 2.43 -14.37 -3.73
C LYS A 77 1.41 -13.61 -4.54
N GLU A 78 0.91 -14.22 -5.60
CA GLU A 78 -0.20 -13.65 -6.35
C GLU A 78 -1.47 -13.61 -5.50
N GLY A 79 -2.16 -12.47 -5.56
CA GLY A 79 -3.44 -12.22 -4.91
C GLY A 79 -4.53 -11.84 -5.91
N SER A 80 -5.77 -11.79 -5.45
CA SER A 80 -6.93 -11.44 -6.29
C SER A 80 -6.91 -10.00 -6.79
N ASP A 81 -6.20 -9.11 -6.09
CA ASP A 81 -6.16 -7.68 -6.39
C ASP A 81 -4.96 -7.28 -7.27
N ASP A 82 -4.03 -8.21 -7.51
CA ASP A 82 -2.77 -7.96 -8.21
C ASP A 82 -2.97 -7.34 -9.59
N LEU A 83 -3.95 -7.83 -10.34
CA LEU A 83 -4.24 -7.42 -11.72
C LEU A 83 -5.16 -6.20 -11.82
N LYS A 84 -5.59 -5.61 -10.69
CA LYS A 84 -6.40 -4.39 -10.72
C LYS A 84 -5.55 -3.25 -11.26
N THR A 85 -6.00 -2.66 -12.36
CA THR A 85 -5.33 -1.51 -12.98
C THR A 85 -5.81 -0.20 -12.38
N LEU A 86 -5.00 0.85 -12.46
CA LEU A 86 -5.40 2.21 -12.07
C LEU A 86 -6.72 2.63 -12.74
N LYS A 87 -6.87 2.32 -14.03
CA LYS A 87 -8.10 2.56 -14.80
C LYS A 87 -9.30 1.82 -14.21
N SER A 88 -9.17 0.54 -13.88
CA SER A 88 -10.26 -0.26 -13.30
C SER A 88 -10.69 0.23 -11.91
N LEU A 89 -9.78 0.91 -11.21
CA LEU A 89 -9.99 1.49 -9.88
C LEU A 89 -10.57 2.90 -9.93
N ASN A 90 -10.84 3.43 -11.13
CA ASN A 90 -11.26 4.81 -11.41
C ASN A 90 -10.29 5.86 -10.86
N PHE A 91 -8.98 5.56 -10.86
CA PHE A 91 -7.96 6.55 -10.57
C PHE A 91 -8.03 7.70 -11.59
N GLN A 92 -7.84 8.94 -11.14
CA GLN A 92 -7.75 10.12 -11.99
C GLN A 92 -6.45 10.87 -11.75
N ILE A 93 -6.02 11.63 -12.75
CA ILE A 93 -4.87 12.52 -12.60
C ILE A 93 -5.21 13.55 -11.52
N GLY A 94 -4.35 13.66 -10.50
CA GLY A 94 -4.58 14.49 -9.32
C GLY A 94 -4.99 13.71 -8.07
N ASP A 95 -5.39 12.45 -8.22
CA ASP A 95 -5.58 11.54 -7.09
C ASP A 95 -4.24 11.07 -6.53
N ILE A 96 -4.27 10.62 -5.27
CA ILE A 96 -3.09 10.10 -4.55
C ILE A 96 -3.35 8.66 -4.13
N LEU A 97 -2.29 7.87 -4.08
CA LEU A 97 -2.31 6.53 -3.50
C LEU A 97 -1.66 6.56 -2.12
N ASP A 98 -2.45 6.34 -1.08
CA ASP A 98 -1.95 6.04 0.26
C ASP A 98 -1.64 4.56 0.39
N ILE A 99 -0.46 4.25 0.91
CA ILE A 99 0.04 2.88 1.00
C ILE A 99 0.37 2.55 2.44
N CYS A 100 -0.02 1.36 2.88
CA CYS A 100 0.37 0.81 4.17
C CYS A 100 1.04 -0.56 3.96
N ILE A 101 2.26 -0.71 4.46
CA ILE A 101 2.98 -1.98 4.44
C ILE A 101 2.77 -2.68 5.80
N TYR A 102 2.17 -3.86 5.75
CA TYR A 102 2.03 -4.74 6.91
C TYR A 102 3.12 -5.79 6.86
N THR A 103 3.93 -5.91 7.91
CA THR A 103 4.84 -7.05 8.07
C THR A 103 4.43 -7.82 9.31
N ASN A 104 4.08 -9.10 9.14
CA ASN A 104 3.86 -9.96 10.29
C ASN A 104 5.24 -10.34 10.84
N ASN A 105 5.78 -9.49 11.72
CA ASN A 105 7.01 -9.73 12.46
C ASN A 105 6.73 -10.70 13.60
N ASN A 106 6.21 -11.90 13.31
CA ASN A 106 6.28 -12.97 14.28
C ASN A 106 7.72 -13.48 14.24
N PRO A 107 8.55 -13.27 15.28
CA PRO A 107 9.80 -14.01 15.36
C PRO A 107 9.47 -15.50 15.25
N PRO A 108 10.28 -16.32 14.56
CA PRO A 108 10.05 -17.75 14.49
C PRO A 108 9.93 -18.26 15.91
N GLN A 109 8.75 -18.78 16.28
CA GLN A 109 8.58 -19.43 17.56
C GLN A 109 9.51 -20.63 17.56
N LEU A 110 10.62 -20.52 18.30
CA LEU A 110 11.50 -21.63 18.60
C LEU A 110 10.60 -22.71 19.22
N HIS A 111 10.29 -23.73 18.44
CA HIS A 111 9.71 -24.96 18.96
C HIS A 111 10.81 -25.58 19.81
N LEU A 112 10.83 -25.26 21.10
CA LEU A 112 11.62 -25.99 22.07
C LEU A 112 11.09 -27.44 22.04
N PRO A 113 11.90 -28.43 21.61
CA PRO A 113 11.46 -29.81 21.65
C PRO A 113 11.16 -30.14 23.11
N ASN A 114 9.97 -30.71 23.35
CA ASN A 114 9.44 -31.12 24.65
C ASN A 114 10.57 -31.62 25.56
N GLN A 115 10.92 -30.82 26.57
CA GLN A 115 11.75 -31.31 27.66
C GLN A 115 10.90 -32.36 28.39
N ARG A 116 11.26 -33.63 28.15
CA ARG A 116 10.73 -34.77 28.87
C ARG A 116 10.93 -34.50 30.36
N ARG A 117 9.82 -34.35 31.08
CA ARG A 117 9.83 -34.34 32.53
C ARG A 117 10.31 -35.71 33.00
N TYR A 118 11.43 -35.72 33.69
CA TYR A 118 11.80 -36.77 34.64
C TYR A 118 11.36 -36.32 36.03
#